data_AF-K7A4F6-F1
#
_entry.id   AF-K7A4F6-F1
#
_cell.length_a   1.000
_cell.length_b   1.000
_cell.length_c   1.000
_cell.angle_alpha   90.00
_cell.angle_beta   90.00
_cell.angle_gamma   90.00
#
_symmetry.space_group_name_H-M   'P 1'
#
loop_
_entity.id
_entity.type
_entity.pdbx_description
1 polymer ?
#
loop_
_entity_poly.entity_id
_entity_poly.type
_entity_poly.pdbx_seq_one_letter_code
_entity_poly.pdbx_strand_id
1 'polypeptide(L)' 'MINAFILGSLDNLLSHADVISLHCPLTPETYHLIDQNALAKMRDDVTIINTSRGKLVDTKAIINGL' A
#
# COMPACT_ATOMS: atom_id res chain seq x y z
N MET A 1 -10.22 5.13 19.59
CA MET A 1 -8.78 5.41 19.76
C MET A 1 -8.11 5.03 18.46
N ILE A 2 -7.42 5.98 17.81
CA ILE A 2 -6.56 5.65 16.67
C ILE A 2 -5.20 5.27 17.28
N ASN A 3 -4.84 3.99 17.20
CA ASN A 3 -3.51 3.55 17.60
C ASN A 3 -2.56 3.85 16.43
N ALA A 4 -1.53 4.64 16.66
CA ALA A 4 -0.48 4.90 15.68
C ALA A 4 0.80 4.19 16.11
N PHE A 5 1.25 3.21 15.32
CA PHE A 5 2.50 2.51 15.53
C PHE A 5 3.48 2.88 14.41
N ILE A 6 4.74 3.13 14.76
CA ILE A 6 5.81 3.21 13.76
C ILE A 6 6.23 1.78 13.45
N LEU A 7 5.82 1.30 12.28
CA LEU A 7 6.13 -0.06 11.84
C LEU A 7 7.50 -0.04 11.14
N GLY A 8 8.42 -0.90 11.61
CA GLY A 8 9.82 -0.89 11.19
C GLY A 8 10.08 -1.43 9.77
N SER A 9 9.05 -1.97 9.09
CA SER A 9 9.13 -2.45 7.71
C SER A 9 7.80 -2.30 6.98
N LEU A 10 7.86 -2.22 5.65
CA LEU A 10 6.68 -2.18 4.79
C LEU A 10 5.79 -3.42 5.00
N ASP A 11 6.37 -4.61 5.08
CA ASP A 11 5.62 -5.85 5.28
C ASP A 11 4.76 -5.83 6.55
N ASN A 12 5.29 -5.27 7.64
CA ASN A 12 4.54 -5.14 8.88
C ASN A 12 3.39 -4.13 8.73
N LEU A 13 3.61 -3.03 7.99
CA LEU A 13 2.55 -2.07 7.64
C LEU A 13 1.45 -2.70 6.82
N LEU A 14 1.81 -3.47 5.78
CA LEU A 14 0.85 -4.10 4.88
C LEU A 14 -0.07 -5.06 5.65
N SER A 15 0.46 -5.87 6.57
CA SER A 15 -0.32 -6.89 7.27
C SER A 15 -1.25 -6.37 8.37
N HIS A 16 -1.08 -5.13 8.83
CA HIS A 16 -1.82 -4.60 9.98
C HIS A 16 -2.69 -3.38 9.66
N ALA A 17 -2.47 -2.70 8.54
CA ALA A 17 -3.18 -1.47 8.23
C ALA A 17 -4.61 -1.74 7.71
N ASP A 18 -5.60 -1.10 8.32
CA ASP A 18 -6.96 -1.01 7.77
C ASP A 18 -7.02 0.04 6.64
N VAL A 19 -6.20 1.09 6.74
CA VAL A 19 -6.09 2.16 5.74
C VAL A 19 -4.64 2.48 5.47
N ILE A 20 -4.25 2.52 4.19
CA ILE A 20 -2.90 2.88 3.72
C ILE A 20 -3.00 4.13 2.87
N SER A 21 -2.32 5.20 3.26
CA SER A 21 -2.21 6.44 2.47
C SER A 21 -0.79 6.64 1.96
N LEU A 22 -0.61 6.76 0.64
CA LEU A 22 0.69 6.89 0.00
C LEU A 22 1.11 8.36 -0.12
N HIS A 23 2.23 8.70 0.52
CA HIS A 23 2.84 10.05 0.51
C HIS A 23 4.32 10.05 0.11
N CYS A 24 4.77 9.01 -0.60
CA CYS A 24 6.15 8.92 -1.09
C CYS A 24 6.31 9.49 -2.52
N PRO A 25 7.49 9.99 -2.88
CA PRO A 25 7.80 10.33 -4.26
C PRO A 25 7.84 9.06 -5.13
N LEU A 26 7.66 9.23 -6.44
CA LEU A 26 7.92 8.16 -7.41
C LEU A 26 9.42 8.11 -7.73
N THR A 27 10.05 7.01 -7.34
CA THR A 27 11.45 6.66 -7.62
C THR A 27 11.50 5.22 -8.17
N PRO A 28 12.65 4.72 -8.64
CA PRO A 28 12.77 3.30 -9.01
C PRO A 28 12.39 2.34 -7.88
N GLU A 29 12.68 2.70 -6.62
CA GLU A 29 12.40 1.89 -5.43
C GLU A 29 10.92 1.89 -5.03
N THR A 30 10.18 2.95 -5.38
CA THR A 30 8.74 3.08 -5.08
C THR A 30 7.84 2.85 -6.29
N TYR A 31 8.42 2.53 -7.44
CA TYR A 31 7.68 2.14 -8.63
C TYR A 31 6.93 0.83 -8.35
N HIS A 32 5.61 0.85 -8.52
CA HIS A 32 4.73 -0.28 -8.19
C HIS A 32 4.96 -0.80 -6.77
N LEU A 33 5.20 0.11 -5.82
CA LEU A 33 5.31 -0.20 -4.39
C LEU A 33 4.13 -1.04 -3.89
N ILE A 34 2.93 -0.76 -4.41
CA ILE A 34 1.74 -1.59 -4.22
C ILE A 34 1.52 -2.42 -5.48
N ASP A 35 2.12 -3.61 -5.52
CA ASP A 35 1.95 -4.63 -6.54
C ASP A 35 1.08 -5.80 -6.04
N GLN A 36 0.99 -6.87 -6.85
CA GLN A 36 0.24 -8.08 -6.48
C GLN A 36 0.78 -8.72 -5.18
N ASN A 37 2.09 -8.67 -4.95
CA ASN A 37 2.70 -9.26 -3.76
C ASN A 37 2.41 -8.43 -2.51
N ALA A 38 2.41 -7.10 -2.63
CA ALA A 38 2.04 -6.20 -1.56
C ALA A 38 0.57 -6.39 -1.18
N LEU A 39 -0.33 -6.45 -2.17
CA LEU A 39 -1.76 -6.70 -1.96
C LEU A 39 -2.03 -8.03 -1.26
N ALA A 40 -1.31 -9.10 -1.64
CA ALA A 40 -1.45 -10.42 -1.01
C ALA A 40 -1.04 -10.46 0.47
N LYS A 41 -0.33 -9.44 0.96
CA LYS A 41 0.03 -9.30 2.38
C LYS A 41 -0.96 -8.43 3.17
N MET A 42 -1.87 -7.74 2.48
CA MET A 42 -2.84 -6.86 3.11
C MET A 42 -4.05 -7.63 3.63
N ARG A 43 -4.85 -6.94 4.45
CA ARG A 43 -6.18 -7.42 4.83
C ARG A 43 -7.14 -7.30 3.65
N ASP A 44 -8.12 -8.19 3.57
CA ASP A 44 -9.13 -8.17 2.50
C ASP A 44 -10.00 -6.90 2.50
N ASP A 45 -10.14 -6.23 3.65
CA ASP A 45 -10.95 -5.01 3.85
C ASP A 45 -10.14 -3.71 3.81
N VAL A 46 -8.89 -3.76 3.35
CA VAL A 46 -8.00 -2.60 3.32
C VAL A 46 -8.49 -1.49 2.38
N THR A 47 -8.37 -0.25 2.82
CA THR A 47 -8.57 0.93 1.96
C THR A 47 -7.24 1.56 1.59
N ILE A 48 -6.97 1.73 0.28
CA ILE A 48 -5.76 2.40 -0.21
C ILE A 48 -6.11 3.78 -0.75
N ILE A 49 -5.37 4.80 -0.28
CA ILE A 49 -5.48 6.19 -0.73
C ILE A 49 -4.15 6.57 -1.41
N ASN A 50 -4.19 6.83 -2.71
CA ASN A 50 -3.04 7.33 -3.45
C ASN A 50 -3.36 8.68 -4.10
N THR A 51 -2.95 9.75 -3.43
CA THR A 51 -2.99 11.13 -3.97
C THR A 51 -1.60 11.61 -4.41
N SER A 52 -0.63 10.71 -4.47
CA SER A 52 0.77 11.02 -4.81
C SER A 52 1.04 10.86 -6.30
N ARG A 53 1.36 9.65 -6.77
CA ARG A 53 1.66 9.35 -8.19
C ARG A 53 1.04 8.01 -8.57
N GLY A 54 0.40 7.94 -9.74
CA GLY A 54 -0.28 6.72 -10.19
C GLY A 54 0.64 5.50 -10.26
N LYS A 55 1.89 5.68 -10.69
CA LYS A 55 2.88 4.59 -10.81
C LYS A 55 3.41 4.04 -9.47
N LEU A 56 2.93 4.53 -8.32
CA LEU A 56 3.19 3.87 -7.04
C LEU A 56 2.37 2.59 -6.87
N VAL A 57 1.27 2.46 -7.62
CA VAL A 57 0.41 1.29 -7.61
C VAL A 57 0.48 0.59 -8.97
N ASP A 58 0.51 -0.74 -8.98
CA ASP A 58 0.24 -1.51 -10.17
C ASP A 58 -1.28 -1.52 -10.41
N THR A 59 -1.75 -0.73 -11.37
CA THR A 59 -3.18 -0.61 -11.67
C THR A 59 -3.83 -1.95 -12.00
N LYS A 60 -3.12 -2.89 -12.64
CA LYS A 60 -3.70 -4.20 -12.96
C LYS A 60 -3.87 -5.03 -11.70
N ALA A 61 -2.88 -5.02 -10.81
CA ALA A 61 -2.98 -5.71 -9.54
C ALA A 61 -4.14 -5.17 -8.68
N ILE A 62 -4.30 -3.83 -8.65
CA ILE A 62 -5.43 -3.18 -7.96
C ILE A 62 -6.77 -3.64 -8.54
N ILE A 63 -6.93 -3.59 -9.87
CA ILE A 63 -8.18 -4.02 -10.53
C ILE A 63 -8.49 -5.48 -10.24
N ASN A 64 -7.49 -6.35 -10.19
CA ASN A 64 -7.68 -7.77 -9.88
C ASN A 64 -8.07 -8.03 -8.41
N GLY A 65 -7.79 -7.10 -7.51
CA GLY A 65 -8.10 -7.18 -6.08
C GLY A 65 -9.40 -6.48 -5.67
N LEU A 66 -10.12 -5.86 -6.62
CA LEU A 66 -11.48 -5.32 -6.42
C LEU A 66 -12.54 -6.40 -6.64
#